data_AF-A0A9N8H8X5-F1
#
_entry.id   AF-A0A9N8H8X5-F1
#
_cell.length_a   1.000
_cell.length_b   1.000
_cell.length_c   1.000
_cell.angle_alpha   90.00
_cell.angle_beta   90.00
_cell.angle_gamma   90.00
#
_symmetry.space_group_name_H-M   'P 1'
#
loop_
_entity.id
_entity.type
_entity.pdbx_description
1 polymer ?
#
loop_
_entity_poly.entity_id
_entity_poly.type
_entity_poly.pdbx_seq_one_letter_code
_entity_poly.pdbx_strand_id
1 'polypeptide(L)'
;MAIGSDPLKLFKEVYSTCLLIFSSAIVCALIFTGETKVASEAHPAVAFIVLWLAIIWLSMVEGGQASCVGLPPIDMDLYKDSHPKSHQIMTIVNRGDNLDRYLMGRQFMVLALVFVENLCGHPLNEKQQLWGMPDWVITIFLGSGLAMFFMTAMIGKISAQVNASRCMLDYINNWFGLFTLQVARIIEASGLLHCCYLVQIFFAWASGQPLQSTEAPRSPVQSLFFWGRVVVSFAILVFAFVVTLVALFNGQTTMWEGVPGGVSVILFFVFMAIVGMLEGMQIAFFAVAKMHKEELASNAWANRTCDVLFANDGRNLPGFMVGRQMCVTLCFFIVARVTTIKLEEGDENILGVSDGLQSFFETGLLGALITTIVASITWQLVASAFPMAFLSTPLTYVLLRFCLFLEWTGICQGAWVVALVHRKIARFKRDEVYVGTADERAAKKRAIAEANGEEVEDDYNVVPGHMYPGVPTLPPNFGHRTQTLEDLTQLEQELTEHRQDVDHRLEEIRAKKAKLAAVVDVDAVKMVNNADKDKTDLDNDDNSGDCEA
;
A
#
# COMPACT_ATOMS: atom_id res chain seq x y z
N MET A 1 -27.09 18.08 12.78
CA MET A 1 -28.11 17.14 13.27
C MET A 1 -29.20 17.07 12.20
N ALA A 2 -29.11 16.05 11.34
CA ALA A 2 -30.13 15.56 10.39
C ALA A 2 -29.51 14.28 9.81
N ILE A 3 -29.55 13.21 10.62
CA ILE A 3 -28.99 11.91 10.27
C ILE A 3 -30.06 11.23 9.40
N GLY A 4 -30.01 11.43 8.09
CA GLY A 4 -30.59 10.51 7.12
C GLY A 4 -29.72 9.25 7.04
N SER A 5 -29.53 8.53 8.16
CA SER A 5 -28.80 7.27 8.14
C SER A 5 -29.71 6.22 7.52
N ASP A 6 -29.29 5.70 6.37
CA ASP A 6 -29.73 4.40 5.87
C ASP A 6 -29.84 3.41 7.05
N PRO A 7 -31.06 2.89 7.36
CA PRO A 7 -31.28 1.96 8.48
C PRO A 7 -30.33 0.76 8.43
N LEU A 8 -29.96 0.30 7.24
CA LEU A 8 -29.02 -0.79 7.05
C LEU A 8 -27.61 -0.43 7.52
N LYS A 9 -27.16 0.81 7.30
CA LYS A 9 -25.87 1.29 7.77
C LYS A 9 -25.81 1.38 9.29
N LEU A 10 -26.85 1.95 9.90
CA LEU A 10 -26.93 2.05 11.36
C LEU A 10 -26.92 0.66 12.00
N PHE A 11 -27.68 -0.29 11.44
CA PHE A 11 -27.66 -1.68 11.88
C PHE A 11 -26.26 -2.30 11.80
N LYS A 12 -25.56 -2.12 10.66
CA LYS A 12 -24.18 -2.60 10.46
C LYS A 12 -23.21 -2.04 11.50
N GLU A 13 -23.27 -0.73 11.73
CA GLU A 13 -22.44 -0.05 12.73
C GLU A 13 -22.72 -0.59 14.14
N VAL A 14 -23.99 -0.74 14.52
CA VAL A 14 -24.37 -1.23 15.85
C VAL A 14 -23.92 -2.67 16.07
N TYR A 15 -24.27 -3.61 15.18
CA TYR A 15 -23.93 -5.02 15.40
C TYR A 15 -22.40 -5.23 15.42
N SER A 16 -21.67 -4.57 14.53
CA SER A 16 -20.22 -4.72 14.44
C SER A 16 -19.52 -4.07 15.62
N THR A 17 -20.03 -2.95 16.15
CA THR A 17 -19.53 -2.39 17.41
C THR A 17 -19.84 -3.30 18.59
N CYS A 18 -21.03 -3.92 18.66
CA CYS A 18 -21.33 -4.92 19.68
C CYS A 18 -20.37 -6.13 19.60
N LEU A 19 -20.08 -6.61 18.38
CA LEU A 19 -19.13 -7.68 18.11
C LEU A 19 -17.72 -7.33 18.59
N LEU A 20 -17.27 -6.09 18.34
CA LEU A 20 -15.99 -5.59 18.80
C LEU A 20 -15.93 -5.52 20.34
N ILE A 21 -16.96 -4.99 20.98
CA ILE A 21 -17.03 -4.88 22.45
C ILE A 21 -17.00 -6.27 23.07
N PHE A 22 -17.79 -7.20 22.54
CA PHE A 22 -17.82 -8.59 22.98
C PHE A 22 -16.44 -9.26 22.84
N SER A 23 -15.81 -9.12 21.67
CA SER A 23 -14.48 -9.66 21.40
C SER A 23 -13.42 -9.09 22.35
N SER A 24 -13.43 -7.77 22.57
CA SER A 24 -12.51 -7.09 23.49
C SER A 24 -12.73 -7.54 24.94
N ALA A 25 -13.99 -7.74 25.35
CA ALA A 25 -14.33 -8.20 26.69
C ALA A 25 -13.81 -9.62 26.94
N ILE A 26 -13.98 -10.52 25.96
CA ILE A 26 -13.46 -11.89 26.03
C ILE A 26 -11.94 -11.90 26.15
N VAL A 27 -11.24 -11.12 25.32
CA VAL A 27 -9.76 -11.03 25.37
C VAL A 27 -9.30 -10.50 26.73
N CYS A 28 -9.92 -9.43 27.22
CA CYS A 28 -9.60 -8.89 28.54
C CYS A 28 -9.85 -9.93 29.64
N ALA A 29 -10.95 -10.68 29.55
CA ALA A 29 -11.28 -11.71 30.52
C ALA A 29 -10.24 -12.83 30.55
N LEU A 30 -9.79 -13.32 29.38
CA LEU A 30 -8.72 -14.31 29.28
C LEU A 30 -7.43 -13.85 29.97
N ILE A 31 -7.06 -12.58 29.76
CA ILE A 31 -5.88 -11.98 30.38
C ILE A 31 -6.04 -11.99 31.90
N PHE A 32 -7.17 -11.51 32.41
CA PHE A 32 -7.38 -11.40 33.86
C PHE A 32 -7.65 -12.74 34.54
N THR A 33 -8.02 -13.79 33.81
CA THR A 33 -8.06 -15.17 34.33
C THR A 33 -6.69 -15.85 34.27
N GLY A 34 -5.66 -15.23 33.70
CA GLY A 34 -4.32 -15.81 33.62
C GLY A 34 -4.18 -16.88 32.54
N GLU A 35 -5.09 -16.90 31.56
CA GLU A 35 -5.21 -17.97 30.55
C GLU A 35 -4.50 -17.61 29.24
N THR A 36 -3.60 -16.63 29.27
CA THR A 36 -2.74 -16.24 28.14
C THR A 36 -1.29 -16.35 28.55
N LYS A 37 -0.38 -16.56 27.59
CA LYS A 37 1.02 -16.87 27.88
C LYS A 37 1.73 -15.83 28.75
N VAL A 38 1.61 -14.54 28.41
CA VAL A 38 2.22 -13.47 29.22
C VAL A 38 1.51 -13.31 30.57
N ALA A 39 0.20 -13.55 30.63
CA ALA A 39 -0.54 -13.46 31.88
C ALA A 39 -0.16 -14.59 32.85
N SER A 40 0.07 -15.80 32.35
CA SER A 40 0.48 -16.96 33.14
C SER A 40 1.94 -16.90 33.57
N GLU A 41 2.84 -16.44 32.70
CA GLU A 41 4.30 -16.44 32.96
C GLU A 41 4.77 -15.19 33.71
N ALA A 42 4.16 -14.02 33.46
CA ALA A 42 4.58 -12.76 34.05
C ALA A 42 3.51 -12.20 35.01
N HIS A 43 2.44 -11.62 34.47
CA HIS A 43 1.32 -11.08 35.26
C HIS A 43 0.18 -10.62 34.33
N PRO A 44 -1.10 -10.81 34.69
CA PRO A 44 -2.24 -10.31 33.93
C PRO A 44 -2.17 -8.82 33.57
N ALA A 45 -1.79 -7.97 34.53
CA ALA A 45 -1.64 -6.53 34.29
C ALA A 45 -0.54 -6.20 33.27
N VAL A 46 0.55 -6.98 33.23
CA VAL A 46 1.62 -6.79 32.24
C VAL A 46 1.11 -7.18 30.86
N ALA A 47 0.45 -8.33 30.73
CA ALA A 47 -0.19 -8.75 29.47
C ALA A 47 -1.19 -7.71 28.96
N PHE A 48 -2.03 -7.15 29.84
CA PHE A 48 -2.98 -6.11 29.49
C PHE A 48 -2.28 -4.84 28.96
N ILE A 49 -1.29 -4.32 29.68
CA ILE A 49 -0.58 -3.10 29.29
C ILE A 49 0.17 -3.30 27.96
N VAL A 50 0.90 -4.42 27.85
CA VAL A 50 1.68 -4.73 26.64
C VAL A 50 0.75 -4.92 25.43
N LEU A 51 -0.40 -5.59 25.59
CA LEU A 51 -1.38 -5.73 24.52
C LEU A 51 -1.85 -4.37 23.99
N TRP A 52 -2.27 -3.46 24.88
CA TRP A 52 -2.76 -2.15 24.46
C TRP A 52 -1.66 -1.28 23.85
N LEU A 53 -0.44 -1.32 24.38
CA LEU A 53 0.71 -0.64 23.77
C LEU A 53 1.01 -1.19 22.37
N ALA A 54 0.94 -2.52 22.19
CA ALA A 54 1.13 -3.15 20.89
C ALA A 54 0.05 -2.72 19.88
N ILE A 55 -1.23 -2.72 20.28
CA ILE A 55 -2.35 -2.27 19.43
C ILE A 55 -2.21 -0.79 19.05
N ILE A 56 -1.82 0.08 19.98
CA ILE A 56 -1.59 1.51 19.72
C ILE A 56 -0.43 1.69 18.73
N TRP A 57 0.65 0.93 18.90
CA TRP A 57 1.78 1.00 17.99
C TRP A 57 1.43 0.46 16.61
N LEU A 58 0.70 -0.63 16.55
CA LEU A 58 0.20 -1.20 15.30
C LEU A 58 -0.68 -0.19 14.55
N SER A 59 -1.50 0.57 15.27
CA SER A 59 -2.26 1.72 14.74
C SER A 59 -1.37 2.72 14.01
N MET A 60 -0.28 3.14 14.66
CA MET A 60 0.66 4.07 14.03
C MET A 60 1.41 3.46 12.85
N VAL A 61 1.73 2.17 12.89
CA VAL A 61 2.41 1.47 11.78
C VAL A 61 1.50 1.40 10.54
N GLU A 62 0.25 0.99 10.71
CA GLU A 62 -0.73 0.79 9.63
C GLU A 62 -1.25 2.12 9.07
N GLY A 63 -1.61 3.06 9.94
CA GLY A 63 -2.01 4.40 9.52
C GLY A 63 -0.84 5.21 8.96
N GLY A 64 0.36 5.07 9.56
CA GLY A 64 1.58 5.69 9.06
C GLY A 64 1.95 5.23 7.66
N GLN A 65 1.75 3.96 7.31
CA GLN A 65 1.92 3.48 5.94
C GLN A 65 1.01 4.22 4.96
N ALA A 66 -0.29 4.30 5.27
CA ALA A 66 -1.26 4.97 4.41
C ALA A 66 -0.87 6.44 4.16
N SER A 67 -0.44 7.16 5.21
CA SER A 67 0.04 8.53 5.08
C SER A 67 1.37 8.63 4.31
N CYS A 68 2.39 7.83 4.63
CA CYS A 68 3.71 7.90 3.99
C CYS A 68 3.68 7.50 2.51
N VAL A 69 2.77 6.61 2.12
CA VAL A 69 2.59 6.23 0.70
C VAL A 69 1.69 7.23 -0.03
N GLY A 70 0.71 7.83 0.67
CA GLY A 70 -0.27 8.75 0.06
C GLY A 70 0.18 10.21 -0.06
N LEU A 71 1.00 10.72 0.87
CA LEU A 71 1.45 12.12 0.90
C LEU A 71 2.54 12.56 -0.11
N PRO A 72 3.41 11.69 -0.67
CA PRO A 72 4.48 12.13 -1.59
C PRO A 72 4.09 13.08 -2.74
N PRO A 73 2.89 13.00 -3.35
CA PRO A 73 2.47 13.90 -4.44
C PRO A 73 2.17 15.32 -3.97
N ILE A 74 1.89 15.52 -2.68
CA ILE A 74 1.50 16.82 -2.16
C ILE A 74 2.77 17.64 -1.97
N ASP A 75 2.81 18.83 -2.56
CA ASP A 75 3.89 19.78 -2.34
C ASP A 75 4.06 20.04 -0.84
N MET A 76 5.28 19.77 -0.37
CA MET A 76 5.65 19.82 1.02
C MET A 76 5.58 21.23 1.59
N ASP A 77 5.78 22.25 0.76
CA ASP A 77 5.74 23.64 1.21
C ASP A 77 4.33 24.08 1.64
N LEU A 78 3.27 23.42 1.13
CA LEU A 78 1.88 23.73 1.47
C LEU A 78 1.54 23.46 2.94
N TYR A 79 2.24 22.53 3.58
CA TYR A 79 1.94 22.10 4.95
C TYR A 79 3.14 22.18 5.90
N LYS A 80 4.25 22.77 5.47
CA LYS A 80 5.48 22.92 6.25
C LYS A 80 5.24 23.63 7.59
N ASP A 81 4.51 24.74 7.57
CA ASP A 81 4.25 25.54 8.76
C ASP A 81 3.10 24.98 9.60
N SER A 82 2.09 24.40 8.96
CA SER A 82 0.93 23.84 9.65
C SER A 82 1.21 22.47 10.28
N HIS A 83 2.03 21.64 9.64
CA HIS A 83 2.35 20.26 10.04
C HIS A 83 3.85 19.99 10.02
N PRO A 84 4.63 20.59 10.92
CA PRO A 84 6.09 20.50 10.90
C PRO A 84 6.61 19.06 11.07
N LYS A 85 5.89 18.18 11.77
CA LYS A 85 6.30 16.78 11.94
C LYS A 85 5.97 15.96 10.70
N SER A 86 4.82 16.17 10.09
CA SER A 86 4.49 15.53 8.80
C SER A 86 5.47 15.98 7.72
N HIS A 87 5.83 17.26 7.67
CA HIS A 87 6.89 17.75 6.80
C HIS A 87 8.22 17.04 7.07
N GLN A 88 8.65 16.95 8.33
CA GLN A 88 9.88 16.24 8.69
C GLN A 88 9.88 14.76 8.27
N ILE A 89 8.76 14.06 8.49
CA ILE A 89 8.58 12.66 8.07
C ILE A 89 8.68 12.56 6.55
N MET A 90 7.95 13.41 5.82
CA MET A 90 7.95 13.40 4.35
C MET A 90 9.30 13.80 3.76
N THR A 91 10.08 14.66 4.42
CA THR A 91 11.46 14.99 3.98
C THR A 91 12.35 13.76 4.03
N ILE A 92 12.15 12.89 5.03
CA ILE A 92 12.91 11.64 5.18
C ILE A 92 12.41 10.62 4.15
N VAL A 93 11.10 10.44 4.04
CA VAL A 93 10.46 9.43 3.17
C VAL A 93 10.73 9.72 1.69
N ASN A 94 10.59 10.97 1.25
CA ASN A 94 10.76 11.38 -0.14
C ASN A 94 12.24 11.46 -0.57
N ARG A 95 13.19 11.24 0.35
CA ARG A 95 14.62 11.28 0.04
C ARG A 95 15.12 9.92 -0.40
N GLY A 96 15.59 9.82 -1.64
CA GLY A 96 16.17 8.57 -2.14
C GLY A 96 15.14 7.44 -2.15
N ASP A 97 15.60 6.22 -1.90
CA ASP A 97 14.73 5.04 -1.85
C ASP A 97 14.21 4.76 -0.43
N ASN A 98 14.08 5.81 0.41
CA ASN A 98 13.71 5.66 1.82
C ASN A 98 12.26 5.20 2.02
N LEU A 99 11.35 5.46 1.08
CA LEU A 99 10.00 4.92 1.14
C LEU A 99 10.04 3.39 1.13
N ASP A 100 10.75 2.78 0.18
CA ASP A 100 10.90 1.32 0.09
C ASP A 100 11.58 0.73 1.33
N ARG A 101 12.61 1.41 1.87
CA ARG A 101 13.25 1.01 3.14
C ARG A 101 12.28 1.05 4.32
N TYR A 102 11.46 2.10 4.39
CA TYR A 102 10.41 2.20 5.40
C TYR A 102 9.38 1.09 5.26
N LEU A 103 8.88 0.81 4.04
CA LEU A 103 7.92 -0.26 3.77
C LEU A 103 8.45 -1.64 4.21
N MET A 104 9.74 -1.90 3.98
CA MET A 104 10.38 -3.14 4.42
C MET A 104 10.46 -3.22 5.96
N GLY A 105 11.04 -2.22 6.59
CA GLY A 105 11.24 -2.21 8.04
C GLY A 105 9.94 -2.21 8.85
N ARG A 106 8.91 -1.51 8.38
CA ARG A 106 7.60 -1.49 9.06
C ARG A 106 6.92 -2.84 9.02
N GLN A 107 7.11 -3.65 7.96
CA GLN A 107 6.37 -4.90 7.82
C GLN A 107 6.87 -5.95 8.82
N PHE A 108 8.17 -5.96 9.13
CA PHE A 108 8.68 -6.72 10.27
C PHE A 108 8.11 -6.22 11.60
N MET A 109 7.90 -4.91 11.75
CA MET A 109 7.26 -4.35 12.93
C MET A 109 5.81 -4.81 13.08
N VAL A 110 5.05 -4.88 11.98
CA VAL A 110 3.71 -5.47 11.97
C VAL A 110 3.75 -6.91 12.46
N LEU A 111 4.69 -7.71 11.94
CA LEU A 111 4.89 -9.10 12.39
C LEU A 111 5.19 -9.18 13.89
N ALA A 112 6.16 -8.40 14.37
CA ALA A 112 6.58 -8.41 15.77
C ALA A 112 5.46 -7.97 16.71
N LEU A 113 4.70 -6.93 16.35
CA LEU A 113 3.57 -6.43 17.14
C LEU A 113 2.43 -7.46 17.20
N VAL A 114 2.04 -8.04 16.06
CA VAL A 114 1.00 -9.09 16.03
C VAL A 114 1.43 -10.32 16.83
N PHE A 115 2.72 -10.68 16.79
CA PHE A 115 3.24 -11.77 17.62
C PHE A 115 3.12 -11.45 19.11
N VAL A 116 3.52 -10.25 19.54
CA VAL A 116 3.37 -9.79 20.93
C VAL A 116 1.90 -9.75 21.37
N GLU A 117 1.00 -9.27 20.52
CA GLU A 117 -0.44 -9.27 20.78
C GLU A 117 -0.98 -10.68 21.00
N ASN A 118 -0.57 -11.64 20.16
CA ASN A 118 -0.96 -13.04 20.30
C ASN A 118 -0.44 -13.64 21.62
N LEU A 119 0.81 -13.37 22.02
CA LEU A 119 1.33 -13.84 23.31
C LEU A 119 0.56 -13.26 24.50
N CYS A 120 0.04 -12.03 24.36
CA CYS A 120 -0.70 -11.37 25.44
C CYS A 120 -2.17 -11.78 25.49
N GLY A 121 -2.84 -11.99 24.35
CA GLY A 121 -4.30 -12.11 24.29
C GLY A 121 -4.86 -13.41 23.73
N HIS A 122 -4.03 -14.28 23.14
CA HIS A 122 -4.48 -15.59 22.66
C HIS A 122 -4.58 -16.60 23.82
N PRO A 123 -5.63 -17.44 23.88
CA PRO A 123 -5.78 -18.42 24.95
C PRO A 123 -4.69 -19.50 24.87
N LEU A 124 -4.23 -19.97 26.04
CA LEU A 124 -3.41 -21.18 26.15
C LEU A 124 -4.21 -22.45 25.86
N ASN A 125 -5.49 -22.45 26.24
CA ASN A 125 -6.44 -23.52 25.95
C ASN A 125 -7.60 -23.00 25.11
N GLU A 126 -7.70 -23.48 23.87
CA GLU A 126 -8.74 -23.10 22.89
C GLU A 126 -10.17 -23.39 23.37
N LYS A 127 -10.34 -24.28 24.37
CA LYS A 127 -11.63 -24.66 24.96
C LYS A 127 -11.89 -24.04 26.33
N GLN A 128 -11.13 -23.01 26.71
CA GLN A 128 -11.29 -22.37 28.01
C GLN A 128 -12.71 -21.83 28.19
N GLN A 129 -13.38 -22.28 29.25
CA GLN A 129 -14.73 -21.84 29.58
C GLN A 129 -14.69 -20.44 30.20
N LEU A 130 -15.40 -19.50 29.59
CA LEU A 130 -15.57 -18.14 30.10
C LEU A 130 -17.05 -17.88 30.37
N TRP A 131 -17.36 -17.43 31.59
CA TRP A 131 -18.67 -16.96 32.01
C TRP A 131 -19.84 -17.94 31.76
N GLY A 132 -19.55 -19.24 31.63
CA GLY A 132 -20.56 -20.25 31.29
C GLY A 132 -21.16 -20.09 29.89
N MET A 133 -20.44 -19.42 28.97
CA MET A 133 -20.88 -19.26 27.59
C MET A 133 -21.00 -20.62 26.89
N PRO A 134 -21.90 -20.79 25.91
CA PRO A 134 -21.99 -22.04 25.15
C PRO A 134 -20.68 -22.40 24.45
N ASP A 135 -20.32 -23.68 24.39
CA ASP A 135 -19.05 -24.16 23.81
C ASP A 135 -18.85 -23.74 22.35
N TRP A 136 -19.93 -23.63 21.58
CA TRP A 136 -19.86 -23.15 20.20
C TRP A 136 -19.41 -21.68 20.11
N VAL A 137 -19.76 -20.84 21.09
CA VAL A 137 -19.30 -19.43 21.15
C VAL A 137 -17.81 -19.39 21.48
N ILE A 138 -17.36 -20.17 22.45
CA ILE A 138 -15.95 -20.30 22.82
C ILE A 138 -15.14 -20.82 21.63
N THR A 139 -15.62 -21.85 20.94
CA THR A 139 -14.92 -22.43 19.79
C THR A 139 -14.78 -21.42 18.65
N ILE A 140 -15.85 -20.67 18.35
CA ILE A 140 -15.81 -19.63 17.31
C ILE A 140 -14.90 -18.48 17.72
N PHE A 141 -15.05 -17.89 18.90
CA PHE A 141 -14.34 -16.66 19.24
C PHE A 141 -12.93 -16.87 19.77
N LEU A 142 -12.73 -17.91 20.59
CA LEU A 142 -11.45 -18.23 21.22
C LEU A 142 -10.68 -19.29 20.43
N GLY A 143 -11.32 -20.42 20.14
CA GLY A 143 -10.66 -21.53 19.45
C GLY A 143 -10.20 -21.18 18.04
N SER A 144 -10.92 -20.29 17.34
CA SER A 144 -10.47 -19.77 16.04
C SER A 144 -9.70 -18.45 16.12
N GLY A 145 -9.47 -17.89 17.31
CA GLY A 145 -8.79 -16.59 17.47
C GLY A 145 -9.55 -15.37 16.92
N LEU A 146 -10.81 -15.52 16.50
CA LEU A 146 -11.62 -14.43 15.95
C LEU A 146 -11.79 -13.24 16.91
N ALA A 147 -11.84 -13.47 18.23
CA ALA A 147 -11.95 -12.39 19.20
C ALA A 147 -10.71 -11.46 19.17
N MET A 148 -9.51 -12.04 19.19
CA MET A 148 -8.26 -11.31 19.04
C MET A 148 -8.21 -10.60 17.69
N PHE A 149 -8.63 -11.29 16.62
CA PHE A 149 -8.72 -10.68 15.29
C PHE A 149 -9.60 -9.43 15.28
N PHE A 150 -10.86 -9.51 15.75
CA PHE A 150 -11.76 -8.36 15.71
C PHE A 150 -11.22 -7.19 16.54
N MET A 151 -10.66 -7.47 17.72
CA MET A 151 -10.04 -6.45 18.56
C MET A 151 -8.86 -5.77 17.83
N THR A 152 -7.84 -6.54 17.43
CA THR A 152 -6.64 -6.01 16.76
C THR A 152 -6.97 -5.36 15.43
N ALA A 153 -7.77 -6.00 14.57
CA ALA A 153 -8.05 -5.49 13.24
C ALA A 153 -8.90 -4.23 13.30
N MET A 154 -9.96 -4.17 14.09
CA MET A 154 -10.86 -3.01 14.09
C MET A 154 -10.27 -1.83 14.85
N ILE A 155 -9.56 -2.07 15.96
CA ILE A 155 -8.94 -1.01 16.77
C ILE A 155 -7.56 -0.64 16.19
N GLY A 156 -6.68 -1.62 16.06
CA GLY A 156 -5.28 -1.43 15.70
C GLY A 156 -5.05 -1.18 14.22
N LYS A 157 -5.80 -1.77 13.28
CA LYS A 157 -5.46 -1.68 11.84
C LYS A 157 -6.41 -0.82 11.03
N ILE A 158 -7.67 -1.25 10.95
CA ILE A 158 -8.67 -0.72 10.04
C ILE A 158 -9.03 0.72 10.43
N SER A 159 -9.23 1.01 11.73
CA SER A 159 -9.57 2.38 12.16
C SER A 159 -8.45 3.39 11.84
N ALA A 160 -7.19 2.96 11.96
CA ALA A 160 -6.01 3.72 11.59
C ALA A 160 -5.97 4.01 10.09
N GLN A 161 -6.09 2.97 9.25
CA GLN A 161 -6.10 3.12 7.79
C GLN A 161 -7.26 4.01 7.31
N VAL A 162 -8.44 3.88 7.91
CA VAL A 162 -9.60 4.73 7.61
C VAL A 162 -9.32 6.20 7.91
N ASN A 163 -8.73 6.52 9.07
CA ASN A 163 -8.40 7.90 9.41
C ASN A 163 -7.23 8.43 8.57
N ALA A 164 -6.16 7.65 8.44
CA ALA A 164 -4.99 8.02 7.66
C ALA A 164 -5.35 8.23 6.18
N SER A 165 -6.25 7.45 5.57
CA SER A 165 -6.67 7.64 4.17
C SER A 165 -7.36 8.98 3.86
N ARG A 166 -7.75 9.77 4.89
CA ARG A 166 -8.48 11.04 4.74
C ARG A 166 -7.87 12.22 5.48
N CYS A 167 -7.01 11.94 6.45
CA CYS A 167 -6.43 12.90 7.36
C CYS A 167 -4.93 12.58 7.48
N MET A 168 -4.27 12.33 6.34
CA MET A 168 -2.91 11.82 6.27
C MET A 168 -1.96 12.73 7.02
N LEU A 169 -2.06 14.05 6.79
CA LEU A 169 -1.20 15.07 7.38
C LEU A 169 -1.35 15.08 8.89
N ASP A 170 -2.58 15.21 9.39
CA ASP A 170 -2.89 15.25 10.82
C ASP A 170 -2.50 13.94 11.52
N TYR A 171 -2.69 12.79 10.86
CA TYR A 171 -2.45 11.48 11.45
C TYR A 171 -0.97 11.24 11.80
N ILE A 172 -0.04 11.65 10.93
CA ILE A 172 1.41 11.49 11.18
C ILE A 172 2.08 12.71 11.81
N ASN A 173 1.34 13.80 12.06
CA ASN A 173 1.89 15.04 12.62
C ASN A 173 2.17 14.95 14.13
N ASN A 174 2.92 13.92 14.55
CA ASN A 174 3.24 13.68 15.95
C ASN A 174 4.60 12.98 16.09
N TRP A 175 5.16 13.04 17.30
CA TRP A 175 6.46 12.43 17.60
C TRP A 175 6.43 10.90 17.51
N PHE A 176 5.28 10.28 17.74
CA PHE A 176 5.15 8.82 17.71
C PHE A 176 5.24 8.27 16.27
N GLY A 177 4.68 8.98 15.29
CA GLY A 177 4.86 8.68 13.87
C GLY A 177 6.31 8.79 13.44
N LEU A 178 7.00 9.85 13.85
CA LEU A 178 8.44 10.02 13.57
C LEU A 178 9.28 8.93 14.23
N PHE A 179 8.98 8.59 15.49
CA PHE A 179 9.64 7.47 16.19
C PHE A 179 9.43 6.16 15.42
N THR A 180 8.19 5.86 15.04
CA THR A 180 7.84 4.63 14.29
C THR A 180 8.58 4.55 12.95
N LEU A 181 8.66 5.66 12.21
CA LEU A 181 9.44 5.75 10.96
C LEU A 181 10.92 5.40 11.21
N GLN A 182 11.52 5.95 12.26
CA GLN A 182 12.94 5.73 12.55
C GLN A 182 13.22 4.29 13.00
N VAL A 183 12.33 3.71 13.82
CA VAL A 183 12.44 2.29 14.20
C VAL A 183 12.34 1.40 12.97
N ALA A 184 11.40 1.67 12.05
CA ALA A 184 11.30 0.91 10.80
C ALA A 184 12.62 0.98 10.00
N ARG A 185 13.24 2.15 9.88
CA ARG A 185 14.54 2.29 9.19
C ARG A 185 15.68 1.54 9.90
N ILE A 186 15.68 1.50 11.23
CA ILE A 186 16.65 0.70 12.01
C ILE A 186 16.45 -0.80 11.74
N ILE A 187 15.20 -1.25 11.68
CA ILE A 187 14.89 -2.65 11.37
C ILE A 187 15.32 -2.99 9.94
N GLU A 188 15.07 -2.14 8.95
CA GLU A 188 15.58 -2.34 7.59
C GLU A 188 17.11 -2.44 7.57
N ALA A 189 17.80 -1.58 8.34
CA ALA A 189 19.25 -1.60 8.43
C ALA A 189 19.80 -2.93 8.96
N SER A 190 19.04 -3.69 9.76
CA SER A 190 19.44 -5.03 10.24
C SER A 190 19.70 -6.04 9.11
N GLY A 191 19.04 -5.88 7.95
CA GLY A 191 19.21 -6.79 6.81
C GLY A 191 18.33 -8.04 6.83
N LEU A 192 17.53 -8.27 7.87
CA LEU A 192 16.73 -9.50 8.03
C LEU A 192 15.79 -9.81 6.85
N LEU A 193 15.37 -8.77 6.12
CA LEU A 193 14.38 -8.87 5.03
C LEU A 193 14.97 -8.55 3.65
N HIS A 194 16.29 -8.41 3.53
CA HIS A 194 16.96 -7.94 2.31
C HIS A 194 16.80 -8.86 1.10
N CYS A 195 16.48 -10.14 1.31
CA CYS A 195 16.15 -11.07 0.23
C CYS A 195 14.95 -10.60 -0.63
N CYS A 196 14.08 -9.72 -0.11
CA CYS A 196 13.00 -9.13 -0.90
C CYS A 196 13.54 -8.23 -2.04
N TYR A 197 14.69 -7.58 -1.85
CA TYR A 197 15.32 -6.79 -2.92
C TYR A 197 15.80 -7.66 -4.08
N LEU A 198 16.20 -8.91 -3.83
CA LEU A 198 16.51 -9.86 -4.91
C LEU A 198 15.30 -10.13 -5.78
N VAL A 199 14.14 -10.31 -5.15
CA VAL A 199 12.90 -10.56 -5.88
C VAL A 199 12.54 -9.33 -6.71
N GLN A 200 12.69 -8.13 -6.15
CA GLN A 200 12.48 -6.88 -6.89
C GLN A 200 13.40 -6.76 -8.11
N ILE A 201 14.69 -7.08 -7.95
CA ILE A 201 15.68 -7.11 -9.06
C ILE A 201 15.30 -8.16 -10.11
N PHE A 202 14.87 -9.35 -9.68
CA PHE A 202 14.40 -10.40 -10.58
C PHE A 202 13.18 -9.96 -11.39
N PHE A 203 12.20 -9.31 -10.75
CA PHE A 203 11.02 -8.80 -11.44
C PHE A 203 11.38 -7.67 -12.42
N ALA A 204 12.28 -6.76 -12.06
CA ALA A 204 12.77 -5.72 -12.97
C ALA A 204 13.47 -6.31 -14.21
N TRP A 205 14.29 -7.36 -13.99
CA TRP A 205 14.92 -8.10 -15.08
C TRP A 205 13.89 -8.83 -15.94
N ALA A 206 12.93 -9.51 -15.33
CA ALA A 206 11.90 -10.28 -16.04
C ALA A 206 10.88 -9.40 -16.78
N SER A 207 10.56 -8.22 -16.26
CA SER A 207 9.65 -7.26 -16.89
C SER A 207 10.33 -6.41 -17.97
N GLY A 208 11.67 -6.43 -18.04
CA GLY A 208 12.43 -5.56 -18.93
C GLY A 208 12.38 -4.07 -18.55
N GLN A 209 11.82 -3.72 -17.38
CA GLN A 209 11.74 -2.36 -16.89
C GLN A 209 12.84 -2.13 -15.83
N PRO A 210 13.82 -1.23 -16.09
CA PRO A 210 14.91 -1.01 -15.15
C PRO A 210 14.39 -0.42 -13.84
N LEU A 211 14.96 -0.86 -12.72
CA LEU A 211 14.66 -0.32 -11.41
C LEU A 211 15.20 1.12 -11.34
N GLN A 212 14.31 2.11 -11.31
CA GLN A 212 14.71 3.51 -11.18
C GLN A 212 15.03 3.80 -9.71
N SER A 213 16.32 3.96 -9.40
CA SER A 213 16.77 4.45 -8.10
C SER A 213 17.10 5.92 -8.19
N THR A 214 16.73 6.68 -7.16
CA THR A 214 17.06 8.11 -7.05
C THR A 214 18.40 8.34 -6.33
N GLU A 215 19.10 7.27 -5.94
CA GLU A 215 20.37 7.32 -5.22
C GLU A 215 21.58 7.09 -6.14
N ALA A 216 22.74 7.61 -5.72
CA ALA A 216 23.99 7.37 -6.42
C ALA A 216 24.38 5.87 -6.38
N PRO A 217 25.17 5.39 -7.37
CA PRO A 217 25.65 4.02 -7.37
C PRO A 217 26.37 3.66 -6.06
N ARG A 218 26.06 2.47 -5.52
CA ARG A 218 26.67 1.99 -4.27
C ARG A 218 28.18 1.88 -4.41
N SER A 219 28.91 2.32 -3.39
CA SER A 219 30.37 2.09 -3.32
C SER A 219 30.68 0.59 -3.18
N PRO A 220 31.92 0.14 -3.48
CA PRO A 220 32.26 -1.28 -3.37
C PRO A 220 32.00 -1.87 -1.97
N VAL A 221 32.29 -1.10 -0.91
CA VAL A 221 32.05 -1.50 0.48
C VAL A 221 30.55 -1.57 0.79
N GLN A 222 29.79 -0.58 0.33
CA GLN A 222 28.32 -0.57 0.51
C GLN A 222 27.65 -1.73 -0.25
N SER A 223 28.15 -2.04 -1.45
CA SER A 223 27.70 -3.18 -2.24
C SER A 223 27.98 -4.50 -1.53
N LEU A 224 29.19 -4.70 -1.00
CA LEU A 224 29.53 -5.89 -0.23
C LEU A 224 28.62 -6.07 1.00
N PHE A 225 28.39 -5.00 1.76
CA PHE A 225 27.51 -5.05 2.94
C PHE A 225 26.03 -5.31 2.57
N PHE A 226 25.57 -4.76 1.45
CA PHE A 226 24.24 -5.03 0.90
C PHE A 226 24.09 -6.51 0.53
N TRP A 227 24.98 -7.04 -0.31
CA TRP A 227 24.93 -8.43 -0.77
C TRP A 227 25.13 -9.44 0.37
N GLY A 228 25.95 -9.12 1.37
CA GLY A 228 26.08 -9.94 2.58
C GLY A 228 24.74 -10.12 3.32
N ARG A 229 24.00 -9.02 3.56
CA ARG A 229 22.67 -9.05 4.20
C ARG A 229 21.64 -9.79 3.35
N VAL A 230 21.70 -9.61 2.03
CA VAL A 230 20.88 -10.35 1.07
C VAL A 230 21.10 -11.87 1.20
N VAL A 231 22.37 -12.33 1.24
CA VAL A 231 22.69 -13.76 1.36
C VAL A 231 22.21 -14.33 2.69
N VAL A 232 22.42 -13.61 3.80
CA VAL A 232 21.98 -14.05 5.14
C VAL A 232 20.46 -14.16 5.20
N SER A 233 19.72 -13.13 4.78
CA SER A 233 18.26 -13.16 4.78
C SER A 233 17.69 -14.22 3.84
N PHE A 234 18.33 -14.46 2.69
CA PHE A 234 17.93 -15.54 1.79
C PHE A 234 18.15 -16.92 2.41
N ALA A 235 19.27 -17.15 3.09
CA ALA A 235 19.54 -18.40 3.78
C ALA A 235 18.53 -18.67 4.91
N ILE A 236 18.17 -17.64 5.69
CA ILE A 236 17.14 -17.75 6.73
C ILE A 236 15.78 -18.10 6.11
N LEU A 237 15.41 -17.47 4.98
CA LEU A 237 14.16 -17.76 4.28
C LEU A 237 14.12 -19.21 3.78
N VAL A 238 15.19 -19.69 3.13
CA VAL A 238 15.29 -21.07 2.65
C VAL A 238 15.18 -22.05 3.81
N PHE A 239 15.88 -21.79 4.91
CA PHE A 239 15.80 -22.60 6.12
C PHE A 239 14.36 -22.66 6.66
N ALA A 240 13.68 -21.52 6.77
CA ALA A 240 12.30 -21.47 7.21
C ALA A 240 11.39 -22.31 6.30
N PHE A 241 11.51 -22.18 4.98
CA PHE A 241 10.75 -23.00 4.03
C PHE A 241 11.01 -24.49 4.20
N VAL A 242 12.27 -24.91 4.33
CA VAL A 242 12.61 -26.33 4.49
C VAL A 242 11.95 -26.90 5.74
N VAL A 243 12.09 -26.24 6.89
CA VAL A 243 11.50 -26.71 8.15
C VAL A 243 9.97 -26.76 8.06
N THR A 244 9.34 -25.71 7.55
CA THR A 244 7.87 -25.65 7.41
C THR A 244 7.34 -26.68 6.42
N LEU A 245 7.99 -26.89 5.28
CA LEU A 245 7.54 -27.87 4.28
C LEU A 245 7.73 -29.31 4.79
N VAL A 246 8.84 -29.61 5.48
CA VAL A 246 9.05 -30.94 6.10
C VAL A 246 7.96 -31.22 7.13
N ALA A 247 7.68 -30.27 8.03
CA ALA A 247 6.59 -30.42 9.00
C ALA A 247 5.24 -30.65 8.31
N LEU A 248 4.98 -29.90 7.24
CA LEU A 248 3.74 -29.98 6.48
C LEU A 248 3.55 -31.33 5.77
N PHE A 249 4.61 -31.88 5.16
CA PHE A 249 4.56 -33.19 4.52
C PHE A 249 4.47 -34.35 5.51
N ASN A 250 5.02 -34.17 6.72
CA ASN A 250 4.94 -35.15 7.80
C ASN A 250 3.62 -35.07 8.59
N GLY A 251 2.75 -34.09 8.32
CA GLY A 251 1.51 -33.89 9.07
C GLY A 251 1.71 -33.26 10.45
N GLN A 252 2.91 -32.77 10.77
CA GLN A 252 3.30 -32.19 12.07
C GLN A 252 2.93 -30.69 12.16
N THR A 253 1.76 -30.33 11.64
CA THR A 253 1.26 -28.95 11.60
C THR A 253 -0.12 -28.87 12.22
N THR A 254 -0.55 -27.67 12.58
CA THR A 254 -1.90 -27.44 13.12
C THR A 254 -2.99 -27.48 12.03
N MET A 255 -2.79 -28.13 10.88
CA MET A 255 -3.83 -28.23 9.85
C MET A 255 -4.97 -29.15 10.30
N TRP A 256 -6.19 -28.92 9.81
CA TRP A 256 -7.34 -29.76 10.19
C TRP A 256 -7.14 -31.23 9.82
N GLU A 257 -7.54 -32.11 10.74
CA GLU A 257 -7.58 -33.55 10.51
C GLU A 257 -8.39 -33.88 9.24
N GLY A 258 -7.82 -34.72 8.38
CA GLY A 258 -8.44 -35.15 7.13
C GLY A 258 -8.06 -34.33 5.89
N VAL A 259 -7.29 -33.24 6.02
CA VAL A 259 -6.73 -32.53 4.84
C VAL A 259 -5.38 -33.14 4.45
N PRO A 260 -5.23 -33.72 3.24
CA PRO A 260 -3.97 -34.30 2.81
C PRO A 260 -2.86 -33.25 2.72
N GLY A 261 -1.63 -33.60 3.10
CA GLY A 261 -0.48 -32.68 3.10
C GLY A 261 -0.26 -31.97 1.75
N GLY A 262 -0.45 -32.68 0.63
CA GLY A 262 -0.36 -32.09 -0.71
C GLY A 262 -1.42 -30.99 -0.97
N VAL A 263 -2.64 -31.16 -0.46
CA VAL A 263 -3.70 -30.13 -0.55
C VAL A 263 -3.32 -28.94 0.31
N SER A 264 -2.78 -29.16 1.51
CA SER A 264 -2.31 -28.09 2.40
C SER A 264 -1.20 -27.25 1.78
N VAL A 265 -0.27 -27.87 1.03
CA VAL A 265 0.76 -27.15 0.25
C VAL A 265 0.14 -26.27 -0.83
N ILE A 266 -0.85 -26.79 -1.57
CA ILE A 266 -1.54 -26.00 -2.60
C ILE A 266 -2.26 -24.82 -1.96
N LEU A 267 -3.01 -25.06 -0.87
CA LEU A 267 -3.70 -24.00 -0.12
C LEU A 267 -2.71 -22.94 0.39
N PHE A 268 -1.56 -23.37 0.92
CA PHE A 268 -0.51 -22.47 1.38
C PHE A 268 -0.08 -21.48 0.30
N PHE A 269 0.29 -21.96 -0.88
CA PHE A 269 0.72 -21.08 -1.98
C PHE A 269 -0.42 -20.23 -2.55
N VAL A 270 -1.64 -20.78 -2.65
CA VAL A 270 -2.81 -20.03 -3.13
C VAL A 270 -3.14 -18.88 -2.19
N PHE A 271 -3.21 -19.12 -0.88
CA PHE A 271 -3.49 -18.06 0.09
C PHE A 271 -2.34 -17.04 0.17
N MET A 272 -1.08 -17.47 0.10
CA MET A 272 0.05 -16.53 0.01
C MET A 272 -0.01 -15.65 -1.24
N ALA A 273 -0.44 -16.19 -2.38
CA ALA A 273 -0.61 -15.41 -3.61
C ALA A 273 -1.76 -14.39 -3.50
N ILE A 274 -2.90 -14.78 -2.91
CA ILE A 274 -4.01 -13.85 -2.65
C ILE A 274 -3.57 -12.73 -1.72
N VAL A 275 -2.91 -13.07 -0.61
CA VAL A 275 -2.36 -12.07 0.32
C VAL A 275 -1.38 -11.16 -0.41
N GLY A 276 -0.45 -11.72 -1.19
CA GLY A 276 0.53 -10.96 -1.97
C GLY A 276 -0.12 -9.94 -2.91
N MET A 277 -1.09 -10.40 -3.69
CA MET A 277 -1.85 -9.52 -4.58
C MET A 277 -2.55 -8.42 -3.79
N LEU A 278 -3.26 -8.76 -2.71
CA LEU A 278 -3.94 -7.78 -1.89
C LEU A 278 -2.94 -6.77 -1.31
N GLU A 279 -1.83 -7.24 -0.71
CA GLU A 279 -0.70 -6.49 -0.14
C GLU A 279 -0.13 -5.47 -1.14
N GLY A 280 0.23 -5.93 -2.34
CA GLY A 280 0.69 -5.08 -3.44
C GLY A 280 -0.39 -4.09 -3.92
N MET A 281 -1.65 -4.52 -4.03
CA MET A 281 -2.74 -3.66 -4.50
C MET A 281 -2.95 -2.42 -3.63
N GLN A 282 -2.75 -2.46 -2.31
CA GLN A 282 -2.87 -1.24 -1.48
C GLN A 282 -1.81 -0.21 -1.84
N ILE A 283 -0.56 -0.64 -2.00
CA ILE A 283 0.54 0.25 -2.41
C ILE A 283 0.25 0.78 -3.82
N ALA A 284 -0.12 -0.10 -4.76
CA ALA A 284 -0.42 0.27 -6.14
C ALA A 284 -1.61 1.25 -6.24
N PHE A 285 -2.67 1.06 -5.45
CA PHE A 285 -3.83 1.94 -5.42
C PHE A 285 -3.50 3.34 -4.89
N PHE A 286 -2.67 3.44 -3.85
CA PHE A 286 -2.15 4.73 -3.40
C PHE A 286 -1.19 5.36 -4.40
N ALA A 287 -0.40 4.56 -5.12
CA ALA A 287 0.51 5.04 -6.15
C ALA A 287 -0.24 5.52 -7.41
N VAL A 288 -1.35 4.89 -7.77
CA VAL A 288 -2.13 5.24 -8.96
C VAL A 288 -3.04 6.44 -8.75
N ALA A 289 -3.41 6.75 -7.49
CA ALA A 289 -3.97 8.06 -7.17
C ALA A 289 -3.07 9.25 -7.60
N LYS A 290 -1.87 8.97 -8.11
CA LYS A 290 -0.83 9.92 -8.55
C LYS A 290 -0.60 9.93 -10.06
N MET A 291 -1.20 9.01 -10.82
CA MET A 291 -0.93 8.83 -12.26
C MET A 291 -1.92 9.61 -13.12
N HIS A 292 -1.46 10.08 -14.29
CA HIS A 292 -2.30 10.82 -15.24
C HIS A 292 -3.38 9.93 -15.83
N LYS A 293 -4.57 10.49 -16.09
CA LYS A 293 -5.66 9.76 -16.79
C LYS A 293 -5.21 9.18 -18.12
N GLU A 294 -4.29 9.84 -18.81
CA GLU A 294 -3.73 9.40 -20.10
C GLU A 294 -2.84 8.16 -19.95
N GLU A 295 -2.01 8.10 -18.90
CA GLU A 295 -1.21 6.92 -18.56
C GLU A 295 -2.11 5.74 -18.14
N LEU A 296 -3.21 6.02 -17.44
CA LEU A 296 -4.21 5.02 -17.05
C LEU A 296 -5.01 4.52 -18.26
N ALA A 297 -5.28 5.39 -19.22
CA ALA A 297 -6.02 5.09 -20.44
C ALA A 297 -5.29 4.14 -21.40
N SER A 298 -3.98 3.98 -21.21
CA SER A 298 -3.18 3.01 -21.97
C SER A 298 -3.61 1.56 -21.76
N ASN A 299 -4.31 1.22 -20.67
CA ASN A 299 -4.72 -0.14 -20.36
C ASN A 299 -6.19 -0.25 -19.90
N ALA A 300 -7.00 -1.00 -20.64
CA ALA A 300 -8.43 -1.18 -20.38
C ALA A 300 -8.75 -1.73 -18.98
N TRP A 301 -7.90 -2.59 -18.41
CA TRP A 301 -8.11 -3.13 -17.05
C TRP A 301 -7.73 -2.13 -15.95
N ALA A 302 -6.68 -1.33 -16.19
CA ALA A 302 -6.28 -0.28 -15.25
C ALA A 302 -7.37 0.78 -15.13
N ASN A 303 -7.92 1.24 -16.26
CA ASN A 303 -9.08 2.13 -16.29
C ASN A 303 -10.27 1.56 -15.53
N ARG A 304 -10.70 0.33 -15.83
CA ARG A 304 -11.84 -0.29 -15.14
C ARG A 304 -11.64 -0.41 -13.63
N THR A 305 -10.41 -0.69 -13.21
CA THR A 305 -10.07 -0.78 -11.79
C THR A 305 -10.11 0.59 -11.14
N CYS A 306 -9.54 1.61 -11.78
CA CYS A 306 -9.58 3.00 -11.29
C CYS A 306 -11.00 3.55 -11.24
N ASP A 307 -11.83 3.27 -12.25
CA ASP A 307 -13.25 3.65 -12.27
C ASP A 307 -13.97 3.13 -11.03
N VAL A 308 -13.76 1.87 -10.66
CA VAL A 308 -14.37 1.29 -9.45
C VAL A 308 -13.71 1.84 -8.18
N LEU A 309 -12.39 2.00 -8.16
CA LEU A 309 -11.65 2.42 -6.99
C LEU A 309 -11.97 3.87 -6.58
N PHE A 310 -12.11 4.76 -7.56
CA PHE A 310 -12.41 6.17 -7.37
C PHE A 310 -13.91 6.50 -7.50
N ALA A 311 -14.76 5.53 -7.87
CA ALA A 311 -16.21 5.69 -7.81
C ALA A 311 -16.71 6.09 -6.41
N ASN A 312 -17.89 6.71 -6.38
CA ASN A 312 -18.53 7.23 -5.18
C ASN A 312 -17.61 8.19 -4.41
N ASP A 313 -17.04 9.16 -5.14
CA ASP A 313 -16.14 10.18 -4.63
C ASP A 313 -14.95 9.58 -3.86
N GLY A 314 -14.39 8.47 -4.32
CA GLY A 314 -13.24 7.82 -3.68
C GLY A 314 -13.53 7.06 -2.38
N ARG A 315 -14.80 6.86 -1.99
CA ARG A 315 -15.16 6.04 -0.80
C ARG A 315 -14.75 4.57 -0.94
N ASN A 316 -14.65 4.08 -2.18
CA ASN A 316 -14.28 2.70 -2.45
C ASN A 316 -12.82 2.39 -2.08
N LEU A 317 -11.92 3.38 -2.03
CA LEU A 317 -10.54 3.18 -1.58
C LEU A 317 -10.45 2.82 -0.08
N PRO A 318 -11.03 3.60 0.86
CA PRO A 318 -11.15 3.16 2.25
C PRO A 318 -11.99 1.89 2.43
N GLY A 319 -13.04 1.70 1.62
CA GLY A 319 -13.84 0.47 1.66
C GLY A 319 -13.03 -0.77 1.28
N PHE A 320 -12.19 -0.63 0.25
CA PHE A 320 -11.21 -1.62 -0.13
C PHE A 320 -10.24 -1.90 1.02
N MET A 321 -9.72 -0.89 1.74
CA MET A 321 -8.82 -1.13 2.89
C MET A 321 -9.47 -2.01 3.96
N VAL A 322 -10.73 -1.74 4.31
CA VAL A 322 -11.51 -2.53 5.27
C VAL A 322 -11.64 -3.98 4.77
N GLY A 323 -12.19 -4.17 3.57
CA GLY A 323 -12.45 -5.50 3.03
C GLY A 323 -11.18 -6.31 2.73
N ARG A 324 -10.14 -5.63 2.27
CA ARG A 324 -8.81 -6.19 2.05
C ARG A 324 -8.23 -6.68 3.36
N GLN A 325 -8.29 -5.87 4.42
CA GLN A 325 -7.77 -6.27 5.73
C GLN A 325 -8.49 -7.51 6.25
N MET A 326 -9.82 -7.60 6.07
CA MET A 326 -10.58 -8.80 6.40
C MET A 326 -10.10 -10.02 5.61
N CYS A 327 -9.94 -9.90 4.30
CA CYS A 327 -9.49 -11.00 3.45
C CYS A 327 -8.06 -11.44 3.78
N VAL A 328 -7.13 -10.49 3.89
CA VAL A 328 -5.73 -10.74 4.23
C VAL A 328 -5.63 -11.45 5.58
N THR A 329 -6.37 -11.00 6.59
CA THR A 329 -6.31 -11.65 7.90
C THR A 329 -6.93 -13.04 7.89
N LEU A 330 -8.04 -13.25 7.17
CA LEU A 330 -8.61 -14.60 7.00
C LEU A 330 -7.60 -15.54 6.32
N CYS A 331 -6.93 -15.06 5.27
CA CYS A 331 -5.89 -15.84 4.59
C CYS A 331 -4.72 -16.14 5.53
N PHE A 332 -4.23 -15.15 6.29
CA PHE A 332 -3.17 -15.37 7.27
C PHE A 332 -3.57 -16.31 8.40
N PHE A 333 -4.84 -16.33 8.81
CA PHE A 333 -5.32 -17.31 9.78
C PHE A 333 -5.19 -18.74 9.24
N ILE A 334 -5.63 -18.96 8.00
CA ILE A 334 -5.50 -20.28 7.35
C ILE A 334 -4.03 -20.63 7.13
N VAL A 335 -3.22 -19.69 6.66
CA VAL A 335 -1.78 -19.91 6.44
C VAL A 335 -1.05 -20.17 7.77
N ALA A 336 -1.39 -19.47 8.85
CA ALA A 336 -0.86 -19.75 10.17
C ALA A 336 -1.16 -21.18 10.59
N ARG A 337 -2.40 -21.66 10.41
CA ARG A 337 -2.74 -23.07 10.68
C ARG A 337 -1.91 -24.07 9.86
N VAL A 338 -1.67 -23.76 8.59
CA VAL A 338 -0.87 -24.60 7.68
C VAL A 338 0.63 -24.58 8.06
N THR A 339 1.14 -23.49 8.61
CA THR A 339 2.58 -23.30 8.85
C THR A 339 3.02 -23.49 10.30
N THR A 340 2.10 -23.39 11.27
CA THR A 340 2.40 -23.61 12.68
C THR A 340 2.66 -25.08 12.93
N ILE A 341 3.86 -25.34 13.44
CA ILE A 341 4.36 -26.67 13.75
C ILE A 341 3.82 -27.09 15.10
N LYS A 342 3.33 -28.33 15.19
CA LYS A 342 2.91 -28.95 16.44
C LYS A 342 3.25 -30.44 16.38
N LEU A 343 4.17 -30.87 17.25
CA LEU A 343 4.53 -32.27 17.42
C LEU A 343 3.55 -32.95 18.40
N GLU A 344 3.24 -34.21 18.15
CA GLU A 344 2.53 -35.08 19.10
C GLU A 344 3.51 -35.81 20.04
N GLU A 345 2.99 -36.34 21.15
CA GLU A 345 3.81 -37.12 22.09
C GLU A 345 4.38 -38.37 21.41
N GLY A 346 5.70 -38.38 21.20
CA GLY A 346 6.43 -39.48 20.54
C GLY A 346 6.96 -39.14 19.15
N ASP A 347 6.66 -37.97 18.61
CA ASP A 347 7.24 -37.52 17.34
C ASP A 347 8.73 -37.19 17.47
N GLU A 348 9.49 -37.48 16.41
CA GLU A 348 10.88 -37.02 16.31
C GLU A 348 10.95 -35.53 15.98
N ASN A 349 11.92 -34.84 16.59
CA ASN A 349 12.21 -33.44 16.28
C ASN A 349 12.48 -33.25 14.78
N ILE A 350 11.96 -32.16 14.21
CA ILE A 350 12.11 -31.90 12.77
C ILE A 350 13.58 -31.76 12.42
N LEU A 351 14.05 -32.54 11.45
CA LEU A 351 15.47 -32.63 11.05
C LEU A 351 16.42 -33.10 12.16
N GLY A 352 15.92 -33.73 13.23
CA GLY A 352 16.74 -34.25 14.34
C GLY A 352 17.41 -33.15 15.17
N VAL A 353 16.83 -31.95 15.23
CA VAL A 353 17.38 -30.83 16.01
C VAL A 353 17.20 -31.01 17.52
N SER A 354 17.84 -30.14 18.32
CA SER A 354 17.66 -30.12 19.77
C SER A 354 16.28 -29.59 20.19
N ASP A 355 15.81 -29.98 21.38
CA ASP A 355 14.50 -29.60 21.92
C ASP A 355 14.33 -28.07 22.03
N GLY A 356 15.41 -27.34 22.34
CA GLY A 356 15.37 -25.88 22.37
C GLY A 356 15.11 -25.26 20.99
N LEU A 357 15.69 -25.83 19.93
CA LEU A 357 15.45 -25.37 18.56
C LEU A 357 14.07 -25.81 18.05
N GLN A 358 13.60 -26.98 18.46
CA GLN A 358 12.25 -27.46 18.19
C GLN A 358 11.19 -26.56 18.86
N SER A 359 11.39 -26.19 20.12
CA SER A 359 10.54 -25.23 20.82
C SER A 359 10.50 -23.87 20.11
N PHE A 360 11.62 -23.45 19.52
CA PHE A 360 11.66 -22.26 18.66
C PHE A 360 10.83 -22.45 17.37
N PHE A 361 10.86 -23.61 16.72
CA PHE A 361 10.03 -23.90 15.55
C PHE A 361 8.52 -23.87 15.86
N GLU A 362 8.13 -24.39 17.02
CA GLU A 362 6.74 -24.42 17.50
C GLU A 362 6.19 -23.03 17.86
N THR A 363 7.04 -22.01 17.97
CA THR A 363 6.55 -20.62 18.14
C THR A 363 5.74 -20.12 16.94
N GLY A 364 5.85 -20.77 15.77
CA GLY A 364 5.24 -20.31 14.52
C GLY A 364 5.98 -19.14 13.85
N LEU A 365 7.10 -18.68 14.42
CA LEU A 365 7.87 -17.55 13.88
C LEU A 365 8.40 -17.82 12.47
N LEU A 366 8.77 -19.07 12.14
CA LEU A 366 9.24 -19.44 10.80
C LEU A 366 8.14 -19.23 9.75
N GLY A 367 6.93 -19.75 10.00
CA GLY A 367 5.78 -19.54 9.13
C GLY A 367 5.47 -18.05 8.96
N ALA A 368 5.47 -17.32 10.07
CA ALA A 368 5.21 -15.89 10.08
C ALA A 368 6.27 -15.09 9.29
N LEU A 369 7.55 -15.49 9.36
CA LEU A 369 8.64 -14.92 8.58
C LEU A 369 8.48 -15.19 7.08
N ILE A 370 8.16 -16.44 6.69
CA ILE A 370 7.89 -16.80 5.28
C ILE A 370 6.76 -15.93 4.73
N THR A 371 5.65 -15.83 5.46
CA THR A 371 4.51 -15.03 5.02
C THR A 371 4.84 -13.54 4.93
N THR A 372 5.65 -13.04 5.86
CA THR A 372 6.08 -11.63 5.87
C THR A 372 6.91 -11.31 4.63
N ILE A 373 7.87 -12.18 4.28
CA ILE A 373 8.76 -11.97 3.15
C ILE A 373 8.02 -12.22 1.82
N VAL A 374 7.44 -13.41 1.66
CA VAL A 374 6.94 -13.90 0.36
C VAL A 374 5.52 -13.43 0.08
N ALA A 375 4.63 -13.49 1.07
CA ALA A 375 3.23 -13.13 0.89
C ALA A 375 2.98 -11.63 1.07
N SER A 376 3.92 -10.86 1.63
CA SER A 376 3.69 -9.43 1.91
C SER A 376 4.75 -8.52 1.29
N ILE A 377 5.96 -8.44 1.86
CA ILE A 377 6.97 -7.43 1.48
C ILE A 377 7.33 -7.51 0.00
N THR A 378 7.55 -8.73 -0.51
CA THR A 378 7.90 -8.95 -1.91
C THR A 378 6.91 -8.25 -2.84
N TRP A 379 5.62 -8.45 -2.61
CA TRP A 379 4.57 -7.86 -3.44
C TRP A 379 4.41 -6.36 -3.23
N GLN A 380 4.59 -5.87 -2.00
CA GLN A 380 4.57 -4.44 -1.70
C GLN A 380 5.71 -3.69 -2.41
N LEU A 381 6.93 -4.25 -2.45
CA LEU A 381 8.08 -3.64 -3.15
C LEU A 381 7.91 -3.68 -4.66
N VAL A 382 7.43 -4.81 -5.21
CA VAL A 382 7.14 -4.90 -6.65
C VAL A 382 6.01 -3.92 -7.02
N ALA A 383 5.00 -3.75 -6.17
CA ALA A 383 3.92 -2.78 -6.41
C ALA A 383 4.36 -1.32 -6.27
N SER A 384 5.32 -1.03 -5.38
CA SER A 384 5.94 0.29 -5.25
C SER A 384 6.70 0.67 -6.53
N ALA A 385 7.47 -0.29 -7.08
CA ALA A 385 8.25 -0.09 -8.30
C ALA A 385 7.42 -0.15 -9.59
N PHE A 386 6.39 -0.99 -9.64
CA PHE A 386 5.61 -1.29 -10.85
C PHE A 386 4.09 -1.25 -10.59
N PRO A 387 3.51 -0.13 -10.14
CA PRO A 387 2.09 -0.06 -9.75
C PRO A 387 1.12 -0.37 -10.91
N MET A 388 1.46 0.04 -12.14
CA MET A 388 0.65 -0.24 -13.34
C MET A 388 0.59 -1.73 -13.70
N ALA A 389 1.64 -2.51 -13.38
CA ALA A 389 1.64 -3.95 -13.60
C ALA A 389 0.58 -4.64 -12.74
N PHE A 390 0.29 -4.13 -11.54
CA PHE A 390 -0.79 -4.66 -10.70
C PHE A 390 -2.16 -4.28 -11.26
N LEU A 391 -2.35 -3.02 -11.64
CA LEU A 391 -3.64 -2.53 -12.13
C LEU A 391 -4.10 -3.11 -13.46
N SER A 392 -3.16 -3.50 -14.31
CA SER A 392 -3.43 -4.04 -15.64
C SER A 392 -3.91 -5.49 -15.64
N THR A 393 -4.04 -6.13 -14.48
CA THR A 393 -4.50 -7.53 -14.38
C THR A 393 -5.99 -7.65 -14.05
N PRO A 394 -6.72 -8.61 -14.67
CA PRO A 394 -8.12 -8.87 -14.33
C PRO A 394 -8.28 -9.37 -12.88
N LEU A 395 -7.25 -9.99 -12.32
CA LEU A 395 -7.24 -10.48 -10.93
C LEU A 395 -7.40 -9.32 -9.94
N THR A 396 -6.71 -8.21 -10.16
CA THR A 396 -6.84 -6.99 -9.34
C THR A 396 -8.28 -6.48 -9.31
N TYR A 397 -8.96 -6.47 -10.47
CA TYR A 397 -10.36 -6.07 -10.56
C TYR A 397 -11.30 -6.98 -9.75
N VAL A 398 -11.11 -8.29 -9.87
CA VAL A 398 -11.92 -9.29 -9.13
C VAL A 398 -11.68 -9.16 -7.63
N LEU A 399 -10.43 -9.06 -7.20
CA LEU A 399 -10.07 -8.90 -5.79
C LEU A 399 -10.59 -7.57 -5.21
N LEU A 400 -10.52 -6.47 -5.96
CA LEU A 400 -11.12 -5.19 -5.55
C LEU A 400 -12.62 -5.36 -5.28
N ARG A 401 -13.37 -5.96 -6.20
CA ARG A 401 -14.81 -6.21 -6.02
C ARG A 401 -15.10 -7.15 -4.85
N PHE A 402 -14.28 -8.18 -4.67
CA PHE A 402 -14.41 -9.10 -3.54
C PHE A 402 -14.19 -8.38 -2.19
N CYS A 403 -13.16 -7.54 -2.09
CA CYS A 403 -12.93 -6.72 -0.90
C CYS A 403 -14.10 -5.76 -0.63
N LEU A 404 -14.63 -5.09 -1.66
CA LEU A 404 -15.81 -4.23 -1.49
C LEU A 404 -17.05 -5.03 -1.05
N PHE A 405 -17.22 -6.25 -1.54
CA PHE A 405 -18.25 -7.16 -1.06
C PHE A 405 -18.06 -7.55 0.42
N LEU A 406 -16.82 -7.82 0.84
CA LEU A 406 -16.51 -8.08 2.25
C LEU A 406 -16.80 -6.86 3.13
N GLU A 407 -16.45 -5.64 2.72
CA GLU A 407 -16.82 -4.42 3.44
C GLU A 407 -18.35 -4.27 3.52
N TRP A 408 -19.04 -4.59 2.44
CA TRP A 408 -20.50 -4.52 2.38
C TRP A 408 -21.18 -5.45 3.40
N THR A 409 -20.58 -6.59 3.79
CA THR A 409 -21.12 -7.44 4.88
C THR A 409 -21.26 -6.69 6.21
N GLY A 410 -20.45 -5.64 6.41
CA GLY A 410 -20.45 -4.82 7.61
C GLY A 410 -19.80 -5.48 8.82
N ILE A 411 -19.15 -6.64 8.69
CA ILE A 411 -18.60 -7.40 9.82
C ILE A 411 -17.58 -6.57 10.62
N CYS A 412 -16.77 -5.76 9.93
CA CYS A 412 -15.81 -4.84 10.54
C CYS A 412 -16.29 -3.38 10.54
N GLN A 413 -17.60 -3.11 10.41
CA GLN A 413 -18.12 -1.75 10.35
C GLN A 413 -17.86 -0.93 11.63
N GLY A 414 -17.71 -1.58 12.79
CA GLY A 414 -17.34 -0.94 14.04
C GLY A 414 -15.98 -0.25 13.98
N ALA A 415 -15.09 -0.62 13.05
CA ALA A 415 -13.85 0.11 12.80
C ALA A 415 -14.10 1.55 12.33
N TRP A 416 -15.18 1.80 11.58
CA TRP A 416 -15.59 3.16 11.22
C TRP A 416 -16.02 3.96 12.45
N VAL A 417 -16.72 3.32 13.40
CA VAL A 417 -17.13 3.97 14.66
C VAL A 417 -15.89 4.32 15.48
N VAL A 418 -14.94 3.39 15.62
CA VAL A 418 -13.65 3.64 16.30
C VAL A 418 -12.88 4.77 15.60
N ALA A 419 -12.81 4.75 14.27
CA ALA A 419 -12.15 5.80 13.49
C ALA A 419 -12.80 7.18 13.73
N LEU A 420 -14.14 7.24 13.75
CA LEU A 420 -14.90 8.47 14.05
C LEU A 420 -14.63 8.99 15.47
N VAL A 421 -14.61 8.10 16.46
CA VAL A 421 -14.29 8.45 17.86
C VAL A 421 -12.85 8.98 17.96
N HIS A 422 -11.89 8.25 17.39
CA HIS A 422 -10.48 8.64 17.37
C HIS A 422 -10.30 10.00 16.69
N ARG A 423 -10.90 10.20 15.52
CA ARG A 423 -10.87 11.48 14.79
C ARG A 423 -11.43 12.62 15.63
N LYS A 424 -12.51 12.40 16.39
CA LYS A 424 -13.11 13.43 17.25
C LYS A 424 -12.22 13.76 18.44
N ILE A 425 -11.56 12.76 19.04
CA ILE A 425 -10.64 12.94 20.16
C ILE A 425 -9.38 13.67 19.71
N ALA A 426 -8.76 13.22 18.62
CA ALA A 426 -7.55 13.80 18.06
C ALA A 426 -7.79 15.09 17.25
N ARG A 427 -9.05 15.43 16.99
CA ARG A 427 -9.50 16.59 16.20
C ARG A 427 -8.93 16.63 14.79
N PHE A 428 -8.73 15.46 14.17
CA PHE A 428 -8.22 15.42 12.80
C PHE A 428 -9.20 16.09 11.84
N LYS A 429 -8.65 16.91 10.97
CA LYS A 429 -9.28 17.49 9.81
C LYS A 429 -8.80 16.75 8.58
N ARG A 430 -9.55 16.93 7.49
CA ARG A 430 -9.13 16.37 6.22
C ARG A 430 -7.99 17.18 5.64
N ASP A 431 -7.18 16.52 4.82
CA ASP A 431 -6.00 17.14 4.22
C ASP A 431 -6.39 18.33 3.34
N GLU A 432 -7.55 18.27 2.65
CA GLU A 432 -8.04 19.36 1.80
C GLU A 432 -8.25 20.68 2.54
N VAL A 433 -8.50 20.63 3.86
CA VAL A 433 -8.64 21.84 4.69
C VAL A 433 -7.34 22.63 4.76
N TYR A 434 -6.20 21.95 4.59
CA TYR A 434 -4.87 22.54 4.71
C TYR A 434 -4.25 22.81 3.35
N VAL A 435 -4.39 21.89 2.39
CA VAL A 435 -3.69 21.96 1.10
C VAL A 435 -4.60 22.27 -0.09
N GLY A 436 -5.91 22.43 0.13
CA GLY A 436 -6.89 22.63 -0.93
C GLY A 436 -7.25 21.33 -1.67
N THR A 437 -8.26 21.38 -2.53
CA THR A 437 -8.63 20.23 -3.38
C THR A 437 -7.58 19.97 -4.47
N ALA A 438 -7.62 18.80 -5.10
CA ALA A 438 -6.71 18.49 -6.22
C ALA A 438 -6.91 19.48 -7.38
N ASP A 439 -8.17 19.79 -7.70
CA ASP A 439 -8.55 20.72 -8.77
C ASP A 439 -8.11 22.16 -8.46
N GLU A 440 -8.26 22.61 -7.21
CA GLU A 440 -7.77 23.92 -6.75
C GLU A 440 -6.24 24.03 -6.85
N ARG A 441 -5.51 22.97 -6.52
CA ARG A 441 -4.05 22.93 -6.64
C ARG A 441 -3.60 22.96 -8.10
N ALA A 442 -4.26 22.18 -8.96
CA ALA A 442 -4.00 22.18 -10.40
C ALA A 442 -4.26 23.56 -11.01
N ALA A 443 -5.41 24.18 -10.68
CA ALA A 443 -5.76 25.52 -11.14
C ALA A 443 -4.77 26.59 -10.66
N LYS A 444 -4.33 26.54 -9.40
CA LYS A 444 -3.35 27.49 -8.85
C LYS A 444 -1.99 27.36 -9.52
N LYS A 445 -1.54 26.13 -9.82
CA LYS A 445 -0.27 25.88 -10.51
C LYS A 445 -0.32 26.35 -11.96
N ARG A 446 -1.44 26.11 -12.67
CA ARG A 446 -1.69 26.66 -14.01
C ARG A 446 -1.63 28.18 -14.01
N ALA A 447 -2.31 28.84 -13.07
CA ALA A 447 -2.28 30.29 -12.95
C ALA A 447 -0.88 30.86 -12.66
N ILE A 448 -0.05 30.16 -11.87
CA ILE A 448 1.34 30.56 -11.59
C ILE A 448 2.24 30.37 -12.82
N ALA A 449 2.12 29.25 -13.52
CA ALA A 449 2.89 28.98 -14.73
C ALA A 449 2.53 29.97 -15.86
N GLU A 450 1.24 30.28 -16.03
CA GLU A 450 0.76 31.35 -16.91
C GLU A 450 1.33 32.72 -16.52
N ALA A 451 1.39 33.04 -15.22
CA ALA A 451 1.96 34.29 -14.72
C ALA A 451 3.48 34.40 -14.91
N ASN A 452 4.20 33.26 -14.91
CA ASN A 452 5.65 33.20 -15.10
C ASN A 452 6.07 33.06 -16.58
N GLY A 453 5.11 32.94 -17.50
CA GLY A 453 5.40 32.76 -18.93
C GLY A 453 6.05 31.41 -19.25
N GLU A 454 5.89 30.42 -18.38
CA GLU A 454 6.35 29.04 -18.59
C GLU A 454 5.30 28.28 -19.41
N GLU A 455 5.73 27.49 -20.40
CA GLU A 455 4.81 26.58 -21.09
C GLU A 455 4.28 25.58 -20.06
N VAL A 456 2.96 25.61 -19.86
CA VAL A 456 2.25 24.64 -19.00
C VAL A 456 2.31 23.30 -19.72
N GLU A 457 3.28 22.45 -19.39
CA GLU A 457 3.11 21.01 -19.60
C GLU A 457 1.88 20.61 -18.78
N ASP A 458 0.87 20.04 -19.43
CA ASP A 458 -0.39 19.55 -18.84
C ASP A 458 -0.17 18.32 -17.91
N ASP A 459 1.00 18.25 -17.27
CA ASP A 459 1.52 17.15 -16.47
C ASP A 459 0.99 17.21 -15.02
N TYR A 460 -0.23 17.71 -14.78
CA TYR A 460 -0.86 17.63 -13.45
C TYR A 460 -2.36 17.30 -13.45
N ASN A 461 -2.75 16.25 -14.17
CA ASN A 461 -4.06 15.59 -14.03
C ASN A 461 -4.07 14.64 -12.80
N VAL A 462 -3.87 15.16 -11.59
CA VAL A 462 -4.17 14.39 -10.36
C VAL A 462 -5.69 14.38 -10.18
N VAL A 463 -6.30 13.26 -10.54
CA VAL A 463 -7.76 13.04 -10.42
C VAL A 463 -8.16 13.04 -8.94
N PRO A 464 -9.37 13.54 -8.57
CA PRO A 464 -9.83 13.58 -7.19
C PRO A 464 -9.70 12.23 -6.46
N GLY A 465 -8.75 12.12 -5.53
CA GLY A 465 -8.65 11.04 -4.55
C GLY A 465 -9.28 11.39 -3.18
N HIS A 466 -10.00 12.51 -3.09
CA HIS A 466 -10.33 13.15 -1.81
C HIS A 466 -11.82 13.51 -1.73
N MET A 467 -12.49 12.94 -0.72
CA MET A 467 -13.86 12.41 -0.75
C MET A 467 -14.90 13.33 -0.07
N TYR A 468 -16.11 13.52 -0.61
CA TYR A 468 -17.28 14.05 0.14
C TYR A 468 -18.08 12.92 0.85
N PRO A 469 -18.97 13.20 1.82
CA PRO A 469 -19.58 12.20 2.68
C PRO A 469 -20.83 11.57 2.04
N GLY A 470 -20.68 10.41 1.42
CA GLY A 470 -21.80 9.59 0.89
C GLY A 470 -21.88 8.18 1.51
N VAL A 471 -23.08 7.59 1.51
CA VAL A 471 -23.32 6.19 1.89
C VAL A 471 -22.93 5.23 0.75
N PRO A 472 -22.49 3.99 1.05
CA PRO A 472 -22.26 2.99 0.02
C PRO A 472 -23.56 2.69 -0.72
N THR A 473 -23.55 2.85 -2.04
CA THR A 473 -24.49 2.16 -2.92
C THR A 473 -23.67 1.20 -3.76
N LEU A 474 -24.17 -0.02 -3.96
CA LEU A 474 -23.68 -0.85 -5.05
C LEU A 474 -23.81 0.00 -6.32
N PRO A 475 -22.81 0.02 -7.23
CA PRO A 475 -23.02 0.66 -8.52
C PRO A 475 -24.30 0.05 -9.12
N PRO A 476 -25.26 0.86 -9.60
CA PRO A 476 -26.60 0.40 -9.96
C PRO A 476 -26.60 -0.75 -10.99
N ASN A 477 -25.48 -0.97 -11.68
CA ASN A 477 -25.29 -2.02 -12.67
C ASN A 477 -24.30 -3.09 -12.18
N PHE A 478 -24.83 -4.11 -11.50
CA PHE A 478 -24.09 -5.35 -11.18
C PHE A 478 -24.07 -6.37 -12.34
N GLY A 479 -24.66 -6.02 -13.50
CA GLY A 479 -24.61 -6.80 -14.74
C GLY A 479 -23.53 -6.32 -15.72
N HIS A 480 -23.28 -7.10 -16.78
CA HIS A 480 -22.48 -6.64 -17.93
C HIS A 480 -22.97 -5.25 -18.37
N ARG A 481 -22.07 -4.27 -18.45
CA ARG A 481 -22.35 -2.96 -19.07
C ARG A 481 -22.70 -3.21 -20.55
N THR A 482 -23.97 -3.36 -20.87
CA THR A 482 -24.48 -2.97 -22.17
C THR A 482 -24.51 -1.45 -22.17
N GLN A 483 -23.59 -0.83 -22.90
CA GLN A 483 -23.58 0.62 -23.13
C GLN A 483 -24.96 1.01 -23.65
N THR A 484 -25.62 1.97 -23.02
CA THR A 484 -26.90 2.45 -23.53
C THR A 484 -26.67 3.23 -24.82
N LEU A 485 -27.68 3.35 -25.67
CA LEU A 485 -27.56 4.11 -26.93
C LEU A 485 -27.20 5.58 -26.65
N GLU A 486 -27.71 6.13 -25.54
CA GLU A 486 -27.35 7.46 -25.03
C GLU A 486 -25.88 7.55 -24.63
N ASP A 487 -25.35 6.57 -23.87
CA ASP A 487 -23.91 6.54 -23.52
C ASP A 487 -23.03 6.49 -24.77
N LEU A 488 -23.42 5.71 -25.78
CA LEU A 488 -22.69 5.61 -27.05
C LEU A 488 -22.76 6.92 -27.85
N THR A 489 -23.91 7.59 -27.84
CA THR A 489 -24.09 8.87 -28.53
C THR A 489 -23.30 9.99 -27.85
N GLN A 490 -23.26 9.99 -26.51
CA GLN A 490 -22.43 10.91 -25.75
C GLN A 490 -20.94 10.64 -25.99
N LEU A 491 -20.52 9.37 -26.02
CA LEU A 491 -19.14 9.00 -26.34
C LEU A 491 -18.76 9.42 -27.76
N GLU A 492 -19.67 9.26 -28.73
CA GLU A 492 -19.47 9.69 -30.12
C GLU A 492 -19.33 11.21 -30.22
N GLN A 493 -20.13 11.95 -29.45
CA GLN A 493 -20.03 13.40 -29.38
C GLN A 493 -18.71 13.86 -28.76
N GLU A 494 -18.29 13.25 -27.64
CA GLU A 494 -17.01 13.53 -26.98
C GLU A 494 -15.81 13.18 -27.90
N LEU A 495 -15.87 12.05 -28.61
CA LEU A 495 -14.85 11.67 -29.61
C LEU A 495 -14.80 12.65 -30.79
N THR A 496 -15.95 13.18 -31.19
CA THR A 496 -16.04 14.16 -32.29
C THR A 496 -15.47 15.51 -31.88
N GLU A 497 -15.78 15.98 -30.67
CA GLU A 497 -15.21 17.20 -30.08
C GLU A 497 -13.70 17.08 -29.90
N HIS A 498 -13.22 15.94 -29.38
CA HIS A 498 -11.78 15.69 -29.23
C HIS A 498 -11.05 15.61 -30.58
N ARG A 499 -11.68 15.01 -31.61
CA ARG A 499 -11.12 15.02 -32.96
C ARG A 499 -11.01 16.44 -33.53
N GLN A 500 -12.02 17.29 -33.30
CA GLN A 500 -11.99 18.69 -33.73
C GLN A 500 -10.88 19.48 -33.03
N ASP A 501 -10.67 19.24 -31.73
CA ASP A 501 -9.56 19.83 -30.98
C ASP A 501 -8.19 19.39 -31.53
N VAL A 502 -8.02 18.09 -31.79
CA VAL A 502 -6.80 17.54 -32.39
C VAL A 502 -6.54 18.14 -33.78
N ASP A 503 -7.58 18.25 -34.62
CA ASP A 503 -7.46 18.86 -35.95
C ASP A 503 -7.08 20.35 -35.86
N HIS A 504 -7.67 21.11 -34.93
CA HIS A 504 -7.31 22.50 -34.66
C HIS A 504 -5.85 22.64 -34.23
N ARG A 505 -5.40 21.81 -33.27
CA ARG A 505 -3.99 21.79 -32.84
C ARG A 505 -3.04 21.42 -33.98
N LEU A 506 -3.47 20.53 -34.88
CA LEU A 506 -2.69 20.14 -36.06
C LEU A 506 -2.54 21.31 -37.05
N GLU A 507 -3.61 22.10 -37.24
CA GLU A 507 -3.58 23.31 -38.05
C GLU A 507 -2.68 24.39 -37.44
N GLU A 508 -2.72 24.60 -36.13
CA GLU A 508 -1.81 25.50 -35.43
C GLU A 508 -0.34 25.07 -35.59
N ILE A 509 -0.06 23.77 -35.46
CA ILE A 509 1.28 23.22 -35.67
C ILE A 509 1.73 23.41 -37.13
N ARG A 510 0.83 23.20 -38.11
CA ARG A 510 1.13 23.46 -39.53
C ARG A 510 1.40 24.94 -39.77
N ALA A 511 0.64 25.85 -39.15
CA ALA A 511 0.85 27.29 -39.25
C ALA A 511 2.17 27.72 -38.59
N LYS A 512 2.51 27.17 -37.42
CA LYS A 512 3.82 27.36 -36.78
C LYS A 512 4.96 26.83 -37.64
N LYS A 513 4.80 25.64 -38.23
CA LYS A 513 5.79 25.05 -39.16
C LYS A 513 5.98 25.91 -40.41
N ALA A 514 4.92 26.47 -40.98
CA ALA A 514 4.99 27.38 -42.12
C ALA A 514 5.69 28.70 -41.76
N LYS A 515 5.41 29.27 -40.58
CA LYS A 515 6.11 30.45 -40.07
C LYS A 515 7.60 30.19 -39.84
N LEU A 516 7.95 29.06 -39.23
CA LEU A 516 9.34 28.64 -39.03
C LEU A 516 10.06 28.39 -40.35
N ALA A 517 9.41 27.74 -41.32
CA ALA A 517 9.97 27.54 -42.65
C ALA A 517 10.24 28.87 -43.37
N ALA A 518 9.35 29.85 -43.25
CA ALA A 518 9.55 31.18 -43.82
C ALA A 518 10.70 31.96 -43.15
N VAL A 519 10.92 31.77 -41.84
CA VAL A 519 12.06 32.38 -41.12
C VAL A 519 13.38 31.73 -41.56
N VAL A 520 13.40 30.40 -41.69
CA VAL A 520 14.59 29.66 -42.19
C VAL A 520 14.97 30.08 -43.61
N ASP A 521 13.99 30.33 -44.48
CA ASP A 521 14.23 30.76 -45.86
C ASP A 521 14.78 32.20 -45.91
N VAL A 522 14.29 33.10 -45.05
CA VAL A 522 14.80 34.48 -44.92
C VAL A 522 16.22 34.51 -44.38
N ASP A 523 16.55 33.66 -43.41
CA ASP A 523 17.90 33.58 -42.84
C ASP A 523 18.89 32.89 -43.80
N ALA A 524 18.43 31.91 -44.60
CA ALA A 524 19.22 31.33 -45.69
C ALA A 524 19.56 32.37 -46.78
N VAL A 525 18.61 33.23 -47.17
CA VAL A 525 18.86 34.33 -48.13
C VAL A 525 19.83 35.37 -47.56
N LYS A 526 19.77 35.69 -46.27
CA LYS A 526 20.73 36.59 -45.61
C LYS A 526 22.14 35.99 -45.52
N MET A 527 22.26 34.69 -45.28
CA MET A 527 23.53 33.97 -45.24
C MET A 527 24.22 33.96 -46.62
N VAL A 528 23.46 33.76 -47.71
CA VAL A 528 23.99 33.84 -49.09
C VAL A 528 24.45 35.26 -49.43
N ASN A 529 23.66 36.29 -49.08
CA ASN A 529 24.02 37.68 -49.33
C ASN A 529 25.24 38.17 -48.52
N ASN A 530 25.47 37.61 -47.33
CA ASN A 530 26.68 37.91 -46.54
C ASN A 530 27.92 37.15 -47.05
N ALA A 531 27.75 35.93 -47.55
CA ALA A 531 28.84 35.16 -48.16
C ALA A 531 29.33 35.76 -49.50
N ASP A 532 28.45 36.39 -50.28
CA ASP A 532 28.86 37.14 -51.48
C ASP A 532 29.60 38.44 -51.12
N LYS A 533 29.26 39.09 -49.99
CA LYS A 533 29.99 40.27 -49.50
C LYS A 533 31.42 39.95 -49.06
N ASP A 534 31.61 38.88 -48.30
CA ASP A 534 32.94 38.42 -47.86
C ASP A 534 33.84 37.98 -49.01
N LYS A 535 33.27 37.53 -50.15
CA LYS A 535 34.07 37.26 -51.37
C LYS A 535 34.53 38.53 -52.08
N THR A 536 33.71 39.57 -52.16
CA THR A 536 34.12 40.86 -52.75
C THR A 536 35.18 41.61 -51.93
N ASP A 537 35.26 41.36 -50.61
CA ASP A 537 36.27 41.99 -49.76
C ASP A 537 37.60 41.22 -49.75
N LEU A 538 37.60 39.91 -50.07
CA LEU A 538 38.82 39.10 -50.21
C LEU A 538 39.51 39.24 -51.59
N ASP A 539 38.78 39.64 -52.64
CA ASP A 539 39.37 39.90 -53.96
C ASP A 539 40.00 41.31 -54.10
N ASN A 540 39.88 42.17 -53.08
CA ASN A 540 40.43 43.54 -53.10
C ASN A 540 41.77 43.71 -52.36
N ASP A 541 42.27 42.69 -51.63
CA ASP A 541 43.51 42.78 -50.86
C ASP A 541 44.74 42.16 -51.55
N ASP A 542 44.60 41.58 -52.75
CA ASP A 542 45.70 40.92 -53.49
C ASP A 542 46.28 41.74 -54.65
N ASN A 543 46.02 43.06 -54.70
CA ASN A 543 46.56 43.94 -55.75
C ASN A 543 47.23 45.21 -55.20
N SER A 544 48.28 45.03 -54.37
CA SER A 544 49.29 46.07 -54.15
C SER A 544 50.68 45.47 -53.90
N GLY A 545 51.25 44.90 -54.96
CA GLY A 545 52.65 44.48 -55.04
C GLY A 545 53.28 44.95 -56.35
N ASP A 546 54.19 45.93 -56.23
CA ASP A 546 55.27 46.35 -57.13
C ASP A 546 55.00 47.07 -58.47
N CYS A 547 55.44 48.35 -58.52
CA CYS A 547 56.13 49.10 -59.60
C CYS A 547 55.90 50.62 -59.34
N GLU A 548 56.86 51.51 -59.09
CA GLU A 548 58.06 51.89 -59.87
C GLU A 548 58.98 52.83 -59.03
N ALA A 549 60.28 52.79 -59.38
CA ALA A 549 61.32 53.84 -59.34
C ALA A 549 61.81 54.44 -58.00
#